data_AF-A0A090SX76-F1
#
_entry.id   AF-A0A090SX76-F1
#
_cell.length_a   1.000
_cell.length_b   1.000
_cell.length_c   1.000
_cell.angle_alpha   90.00
_cell.angle_beta   90.00
_cell.angle_gamma   90.00
#
_symmetry.space_group_name_H-M   'P 1'
#
loop_
_entity.id
_entity.type
_entity.pdbx_description
1 polymer ?
#
loop_
_entity_poly.entity_id
_entity_poly.type
_entity_poly.pdbx_seq_one_letter_code
_entity_poly.pdbx_strand_id
1 'polypeptide(L)'
;MKTIVIKRDGSRAPFTKDRIEAAVVSAAEHADKELEIYAKNVALAVELKLQDCEHVDIQEIQTLVENELMQGPYKASTFLHRVSS
;
A
#
# COMPACT_ATOMS: atom_id res chain seq x y z
N MET A 1 -9.68 4.02 -15.29
CA MET A 1 -9.38 2.66 -15.80
C MET A 1 -9.10 1.76 -14.60
N LYS A 2 -9.20 0.42 -14.71
CA LYS A 2 -8.99 -0.47 -13.55
C LYS A 2 -7.59 -1.06 -13.65
N THR A 3 -6.63 -0.48 -12.94
CA THR A 3 -5.24 -0.94 -12.91
C THR A 3 -5.16 -2.41 -12.54
N ILE A 4 -4.33 -3.17 -13.27
CA ILE A 4 -4.09 -4.59 -13.03
C ILE A 4 -2.73 -4.77 -12.34
N VAL A 5 -2.75 -5.46 -11.21
CA VAL A 5 -1.55 -5.85 -10.47
C VAL A 5 -1.02 -7.17 -11.03
N ILE A 6 0.24 -7.18 -11.42
CA ILE A 6 1.00 -8.38 -11.76
C ILE A 6 1.72 -8.83 -10.49
N LYS A 7 1.38 -10.02 -9.99
CA LYS A 7 2.00 -10.60 -8.80
C LYS A 7 3.35 -11.25 -9.16
N ARG A 8 4.17 -11.55 -8.15
CA ARG A 8 5.49 -12.20 -8.33
C ARG A 8 5.42 -13.56 -9.04
N ASP A 9 4.29 -14.26 -8.92
CA ASP A 9 4.00 -15.53 -9.60
C ASP A 9 3.52 -15.36 -11.07
N GLY A 10 3.48 -14.12 -11.57
CA GLY A 10 2.98 -13.75 -12.90
C GLY A 10 1.45 -13.71 -13.01
N SER A 11 0.72 -14.08 -11.96
CA SER A 11 -0.74 -14.03 -11.98
C SER A 11 -1.27 -12.60 -11.80
N ARG A 12 -2.47 -12.36 -12.32
CA ARG A 12 -3.06 -11.02 -12.43
C ARG A 12 -4.19 -10.85 -11.43
N ALA A 13 -4.23 -9.70 -10.76
CA ALA A 13 -5.30 -9.32 -9.87
C ALA A 13 -5.70 -7.86 -10.10
N PRO A 14 -6.98 -7.48 -9.94
CA PRO A 14 -7.35 -6.08 -9.98
C PRO A 14 -6.71 -5.32 -8.81
N PHE A 15 -6.25 -4.10 -9.07
CA PHE A 15 -5.86 -3.17 -8.01
C PHE A 15 -7.08 -2.78 -7.18
N THR A 16 -6.89 -2.75 -5.85
CA THR A 16 -7.89 -2.31 -4.87
C THR A 16 -7.17 -1.65 -3.71
N LYS A 17 -7.48 -0.38 -3.43
CA LYS A 17 -6.91 0.35 -2.29
C LYS A 17 -7.18 -0.31 -0.94
N ASP A 18 -8.30 -1.03 -0.79
CA ASP A 18 -8.66 -1.76 0.43
C ASP A 18 -7.56 -2.75 0.87
N ARG A 19 -6.81 -3.32 -0.09
CA ARG A 19 -5.69 -4.21 0.21
C ARG A 19 -4.50 -3.47 0.82
N ILE A 20 -4.24 -2.24 0.39
CA ILE A 20 -3.20 -1.39 0.98
C ILE A 20 -3.62 -0.98 2.37
N GLU A 21 -4.87 -0.53 2.56
CA GLU A 21 -5.40 -0.15 3.87
C GLU A 21 -5.25 -1.30 4.88
N ALA A 22 -5.71 -2.51 4.51
CA ALA A 22 -5.61 -3.69 5.33
C ALA A 22 -4.16 -4.06 5.65
N ALA A 23 -3.26 -3.99 4.66
CA ALA A 23 -1.83 -4.29 4.86
C ALA A 23 -1.19 -3.33 5.85
N VAL A 24 -1.41 -2.02 5.69
CA VAL A 24 -0.88 -0.99 6.60
C VAL A 24 -1.43 -1.18 8.01
N VAL A 25 -2.74 -1.36 8.17
CA VAL A 25 -3.36 -1.59 9.49
C VAL A 25 -2.83 -2.88 10.14
N SER A 26 -2.65 -3.95 9.35
CA SER A 26 -2.13 -5.23 9.86
C SER A 26 -0.66 -5.18 10.27
N ALA A 27 0.13 -4.28 9.67
CA ALA A 27 1.54 -4.11 10.01
C ALA A 27 1.73 -3.37 11.34
N ALA A 28 0.75 -2.57 11.75
CA ALA A 28 0.80 -1.84 13.00
C ALA A 28 0.67 -2.74 14.23
N GLU A 29 1.44 -2.44 15.27
CA GLU A 29 1.31 -3.13 16.56
C GLU A 29 0.04 -2.71 17.31
N HIS A 30 -0.39 -1.47 17.13
CA HIS A 30 -1.61 -0.91 17.71
C HIS A 30 -2.37 -0.17 16.62
N ALA A 31 -3.58 -0.64 16.33
CA ALA A 31 -4.48 0.03 15.42
C ALA A 31 -5.36 1.01 16.20
N ASP A 32 -5.18 2.30 15.94
CA ASP A 32 -6.07 3.37 16.40
C ASP A 32 -6.75 4.06 15.22
N LYS A 33 -7.69 4.96 15.51
CA LYS A 33 -8.41 5.71 14.47
C LYS A 33 -7.49 6.58 13.63
N GLU A 34 -6.39 7.09 14.19
CA GLU A 34 -5.45 7.92 13.45
C GLU A 34 -4.69 7.08 12.42
N LEU A 35 -4.32 5.85 12.78
CA LEU A 35 -3.71 4.89 11.87
C LEU A 35 -4.69 4.48 10.76
N GLU A 36 -5.95 4.21 11.07
CA GLU A 36 -6.95 3.88 10.05
C GLU A 36 -7.13 5.02 9.03
N ILE A 37 -7.16 6.28 9.51
CA ILE A 37 -7.21 7.47 8.66
C ILE A 37 -5.92 7.57 7.83
N TYR A 38 -4.77 7.34 8.44
CA TYR A 38 -3.49 7.39 7.76
C TYR A 38 -3.36 6.30 6.68
N ALA A 39 -3.78 5.08 6.96
CA ALA A 39 -3.80 3.97 5.99
C ALA A 39 -4.66 4.29 4.77
N LYS A 40 -5.84 4.91 4.99
CA LYS A 40 -6.70 5.42 3.90
C LYS A 40 -6.00 6.48 3.05
N ASN A 41 -5.30 7.42 3.68
CA ASN A 41 -4.57 8.46 2.98
C ASN A 41 -3.42 7.88 2.13
N VAL A 42 -2.66 6.92 2.68
CA VAL A 42 -1.60 6.21 1.95
C VAL A 42 -2.19 5.46 0.76
N ALA A 43 -3.28 4.71 0.96
CA ALA A 43 -3.92 3.95 -0.10
C ALA A 43 -4.47 4.85 -1.22
N LEU A 44 -5.04 6.00 -0.87
CA LEU A 44 -5.49 7.01 -1.82
C LEU A 44 -4.31 7.64 -2.59
N ALA A 45 -3.20 7.96 -1.91
CA ALA A 45 -2.01 8.51 -2.55
C ALA A 45 -1.43 7.54 -3.59
N VAL A 46 -1.36 6.24 -3.24
CA VAL A 46 -0.91 5.20 -4.18
C VAL A 46 -1.90 5.01 -5.34
N GLU A 47 -3.21 5.02 -5.07
CA GLU A 47 -4.24 4.96 -6.12
C GLU A 47 -4.11 6.11 -7.13
N LEU A 48 -3.90 7.33 -6.66
CA LEU A 48 -3.69 8.50 -7.53
C LEU A 48 -2.43 8.38 -8.38
N LYS A 49 -1.34 7.83 -7.85
CA LYS A 49 -0.11 7.57 -8.62
C LYS A 49 -0.28 6.51 -9.70
N LEU A 50 -1.26 5.61 -9.54
CA LEU A 50 -1.53 4.50 -10.45
C LEU A 50 -2.71 4.75 -11.40
N GLN A 51 -3.37 5.92 -11.30
CA GLN A 51 -4.62 6.20 -12.04
C GLN A 51 -4.48 6.06 -13.56
N ASP A 52 -3.28 6.35 -14.09
CA ASP A 52 -2.93 6.30 -15.51
C ASP A 52 -2.15 5.03 -15.89
N CYS A 53 -1.95 4.11 -14.93
CA CYS A 53 -1.27 2.85 -15.13
C CYS A 53 -2.28 1.74 -15.43
N GLU A 54 -2.16 1.10 -16.60
CA GLU A 54 -2.96 -0.10 -16.92
C GLU A 54 -2.46 -1.33 -16.17
N HIS A 55 -1.15 -1.46 -16.01
CA HIS A 55 -0.49 -2.58 -15.34
C HIS A 55 0.57 -2.06 -14.36
N VAL A 56 0.67 -2.71 -13.22
CA VAL A 56 1.67 -2.40 -12.18
C VAL A 56 2.18 -3.69 -11.56
N ASP A 57 3.48 -3.77 -11.28
CA ASP A 57 4.04 -4.89 -10.54
C ASP A 57 3.73 -4.75 -9.04
N ILE A 58 3.48 -5.86 -8.34
CA ILE A 58 3.25 -5.83 -6.90
C ILE A 58 4.43 -5.24 -6.11
N GLN A 59 5.67 -5.40 -6.61
CA GLN A 59 6.85 -4.80 -6.00
C GLN A 59 6.86 -3.26 -6.11
N GLU A 60 6.31 -2.73 -7.20
CA GLU A 60 6.17 -1.28 -7.39
C GLU A 60 5.15 -0.73 -6.39
N ILE A 61 4.02 -1.43 -6.20
CA ILE A 61 3.02 -1.06 -5.17
C ILE A 61 3.67 -1.08 -3.78
N GLN A 62 4.42 -2.13 -3.44
CA GLN A 62 5.13 -2.21 -2.16
C GLN A 62 6.04 -1.00 -1.96
N THR A 63 6.87 -0.69 -2.96
CA THR A 63 7.78 0.46 -2.92
C THR A 63 7.04 1.79 -2.75
N LEU A 64 5.92 1.98 -3.46
CA LEU A 64 5.10 3.19 -3.33
C LEU A 64 4.49 3.32 -1.94
N VAL A 65 3.95 2.24 -1.39
CA VAL A 65 3.39 2.22 -0.03
C VAL A 65 4.48 2.53 1.00
N GLU A 66 5.63 1.87 0.92
CA GLU A 66 6.76 2.10 1.83
C GLU A 66 7.24 3.56 1.80
N ASN A 67 7.34 4.15 0.61
CA ASN A 67 7.71 5.55 0.46
C ASN A 67 6.70 6.49 1.12
N GLU A 68 5.39 6.25 0.96
CA GLU A 68 4.35 7.04 1.63
C GLU A 68 4.41 6.88 3.16
N LEU A 69 4.66 5.67 3.65
CA LEU A 69 4.83 5.38 5.08
C LEU A 69 6.05 6.10 5.68
N MET A 70 7.16 6.19 4.95
CA MET A 70 8.36 6.93 5.38
C MET A 70 8.16 8.45 5.42
N GLN A 71 7.19 8.99 4.69
CA GLN A 71 6.90 10.43 4.71
C GLN A 71 5.97 10.85 5.84
N GLY A 72 5.12 9.96 6.35
CA GLY A 72 4.17 10.27 7.41
C GLY A 72 4.72 10.16 8.84
N PRO A 73 3.86 10.33 9.85
CA PRO A 73 4.26 10.32 11.27
C PRO A 73 4.57 8.90 11.80
N TYR A 74 4.10 7.86 11.10
CA TYR A 74 4.28 6.45 11.46
C TYR A 74 5.57 5.84 10.88
N LYS A 75 6.68 6.60 10.82
CA LYS A 75 7.98 6.19 10.25
C LYS A 75 8.67 5.00 10.95
N ALA A 76 7.96 4.27 11.79
CA ALA A 76 8.53 3.17 12.56
C ALA A 76 9.05 2.09 11.61
N SER A 77 10.34 1.77 11.75
CA SER A 77 11.04 0.70 11.03
C SER A 77 10.33 -0.67 11.11
N THR A 78 9.44 -0.84 12.10
CA THR A 78 8.56 -2.00 12.28
C THR A 78 7.55 -2.19 11.14
N PHE A 79 7.00 -1.11 10.56
CA PHE A 79 6.02 -1.22 9.46
C PHE A 79 6.66 -1.74 8.17
N LEU A 80 7.87 -1.27 7.86
CA LEU A 80 8.59 -1.65 6.65
C LEU A 80 8.82 -3.17 6.60
N HIS A 81 9.27 -3.79 7.69
CA HIS A 81 9.52 -5.23 7.69
C HIS A 81 8.26 -6.09 7.50
N ARG A 82 7.07 -5.59 7.90
CA ARG A 82 5.81 -6.33 7.87
C ARG A 82 4.98 -6.11 6.61
N VAL A 83 5.11 -4.96 5.95
CA VAL A 83 4.39 -4.67 4.69
C VAL A 83 5.09 -5.30 3.47
N SER A 84 6.42 -5.51 3.52
CA SER A 84 7.18 -6.11 2.41
C SER A 84 7.14 -7.65 2.36
N SER A 85 6.67 -8.31 3.44
CA SER A 85 6.59 -9.78 3.56
C SER A 85 5.31 -10.34 2.95
#